data_AF-A0A927WWD0-F1
#
_entry.id   AF-A0A927WWD0-F1
#
_cell.length_a   1.000
_cell.length_b   1.000
_cell.length_c   1.000
_cell.angle_alpha   90.00
_cell.angle_beta   90.00
_cell.angle_gamma   90.00
#
_symmetry.space_group_name_H-M   'P 1'
#
loop_
_entity.id
_entity.type
_entity.pdbx_description
1 polymer ?
#
loop_
_entity_poly.entity_id
_entity_poly.type
_entity_poly.pdbx_seq_one_letter_code
_entity_poly.pdbx_strand_id
1 'polypeptide(L)'
;MIYPINYGYIKEITAADSEYQDVYVLGEESKIDYCVGKVIAIVERKNDLEDKLVVSTKDKEYTIDEIKELINFQEKYFKYKIYK
;
A
#
# COMPACT_ATOMS: atom_id res chain seq x y z
N MET A 1 -2.91 7.22 -15.20
CA MET A 1 -3.71 7.44 -13.97
C MET A 1 -2.84 8.19 -12.98
N ILE A 2 -3.40 9.12 -12.21
CA ILE A 2 -2.66 9.88 -11.18
C ILE A 2 -2.89 9.18 -9.84
N TYR A 3 -1.81 8.92 -9.10
CA TYR A 3 -1.88 8.35 -7.75
C TYR A 3 -1.98 9.51 -6.76
N PRO A 4 -3.06 9.60 -5.96
CA PRO A 4 -3.25 10.68 -4.98
C PRO A 4 -2.42 10.48 -3.69
N ILE A 5 -1.77 9.32 -3.56
CA ILE A 5 -0.90 8.95 -2.44
C ILE A 5 0.46 8.47 -2.97
N ASN A 6 1.46 8.45 -2.11
CA ASN A 6 2.76 7.88 -2.44
C ASN A 6 2.66 6.35 -2.61
N TYR A 7 3.38 5.83 -3.60
CA TYR A 7 3.46 4.41 -3.93
C TYR A 7 4.92 4.07 -4.22
N GLY A 8 5.37 2.90 -3.78
CA GLY A 8 6.73 2.43 -4.00
C GLY A 8 6.86 0.96 -3.65
N TYR A 9 8.08 0.55 -3.32
CA TYR A 9 8.40 -0.85 -3.02
C TYR A 9 9.42 -0.95 -1.88
N ILE A 10 9.49 -2.11 -1.24
CA ILE A 10 10.56 -2.45 -0.30
C ILE A 10 11.64 -3.20 -1.06
N LYS A 11 12.78 -2.53 -1.28
CA LYS A 11 13.95 -3.15 -1.90
C LYS A 11 14.37 -4.39 -1.09
N GLU A 12 14.82 -5.44 -1.78
CA GLU A 12 15.34 -6.70 -1.20
C GLU A 12 14.28 -7.67 -0.66
N ILE A 13 13.00 -7.30 -0.65
CA ILE A 13 11.89 -8.25 -0.41
C ILE A 13 11.29 -8.60 -1.78
N THR A 14 11.44 -9.84 -2.22
CA THR A 14 10.84 -10.31 -3.47
C THR A 14 9.42 -10.79 -3.23
N ALA A 15 8.47 -10.28 -4.02
CA ALA A 15 7.08 -10.68 -4.04
C ALA A 15 6.85 -11.92 -4.92
N ALA A 16 5.62 -12.44 -4.88
CA ALA A 16 5.24 -13.65 -5.60
C ALA A 16 5.26 -13.51 -7.13
N ASP A 17 5.21 -12.29 -7.66
CA ASP A 17 5.36 -11.98 -9.08
C ASP A 17 6.83 -11.82 -9.53
N SER A 18 7.79 -12.08 -8.63
CA SER A 18 9.24 -11.93 -8.84
C SER A 18 9.74 -10.48 -8.90
N GLU A 19 8.90 -9.48 -8.60
CA GLU A 19 9.32 -8.08 -8.40
C GLU A 19 9.58 -7.78 -6.91
N TYR A 20 9.92 -6.53 -6.58
CA TYR A 20 10.04 -6.10 -5.18
C TYR A 20 8.66 -5.84 -4.57
N GLN A 21 8.52 -6.11 -3.27
CA GLN A 21 7.26 -5.98 -2.56
C GLN A 21 6.70 -4.56 -2.61
N ASP A 22 5.54 -4.41 -3.25
CA ASP A 22 4.86 -3.13 -3.46
C ASP A 22 4.16 -2.61 -2.20
N VAL A 23 4.10 -1.27 -2.09
CA VAL A 23 3.62 -0.55 -0.90
C VAL A 23 2.83 0.72 -1.24
N TYR A 24 1.67 0.87 -0.60
CA TYR A 24 0.99 2.16 -0.42
C TYR A 24 1.57 2.90 0.79
N VAL A 25 1.97 4.15 0.61
CA VAL A 25 2.55 4.98 1.69
C VAL A 25 1.57 6.09 2.07
N LEU A 26 1.08 6.02 3.31
CA LEU A 26 0.11 6.95 3.88
C LEU A 26 0.78 7.90 4.89
N GLY A 27 0.26 9.12 4.98
CA GLY A 27 0.72 10.14 5.92
C GLY A 27 1.70 11.16 5.33
N GLU A 28 2.16 10.98 4.09
CA GLU A 28 2.91 12.00 3.34
C GLU A 28 2.09 12.54 2.16
N GLU A 29 1.93 13.86 2.11
CA GLU A 29 1.20 14.58 1.05
C GLU A 29 2.13 15.04 -0.08
N SER A 30 3.39 15.33 0.24
CA SER A 30 4.41 15.64 -0.76
C SER A 30 4.99 14.37 -1.38
N LYS A 31 5.48 14.48 -2.62
CA LYS A 31 6.30 13.44 -3.24
C LYS A 31 7.55 13.19 -2.39
N ILE A 32 7.85 11.92 -2.17
CA ILE A 32 9.04 11.46 -1.44
C ILE A 32 9.83 10.46 -2.28
N ASP A 33 11.15 10.42 -2.11
CA ASP A 33 12.01 9.42 -2.73
C ASP A 33 12.23 8.20 -1.82
N TYR A 34 12.32 8.43 -0.50
CA TYR A 34 12.52 7.40 0.52
C TYR A 34 11.74 7.76 1.80
N CYS A 35 11.29 6.74 2.53
CA CYS A 35 10.72 6.91 3.85
C CYS A 35 11.02 5.72 4.75
N VAL A 36 10.82 5.94 6.05
CA VAL A 36 10.71 4.88 7.06
C VAL A 36 9.30 4.95 7.60
N GLY A 37 8.67 3.80 7.80
CA GLY A 37 7.34 3.74 8.35
C GLY A 37 7.00 2.34 8.85
N LYS A 38 5.82 2.22 9.42
CA LYS A 38 5.29 0.97 9.97
C LYS A 38 4.31 0.34 8.99
N VAL A 39 4.46 -0.95 8.69
CA VAL A 39 3.41 -1.72 8.00
C VAL A 39 2.22 -1.84 8.94
N ILE A 40 1.07 -1.31 8.51
CA ILE A 40 -0.16 -1.26 9.30
C ILE A 40 -1.29 -2.11 8.71
N ALA A 41 -1.15 -2.57 7.46
CA ALA A 41 -2.11 -3.48 6.84
C ALA A 41 -1.52 -4.20 5.62
N ILE A 42 -2.18 -5.27 5.21
CA ILE A 42 -1.95 -6.03 3.98
C ILE A 42 -3.22 -5.98 3.15
N VAL A 43 -3.10 -5.62 1.87
CA VAL A 43 -4.15 -5.68 0.85
C VAL A 43 -3.94 -6.95 0.05
N GLU A 44 -4.67 -8.01 0.40
CA GLU A 44 -4.60 -9.27 -0.31
C GLU A 44 -5.48 -9.21 -1.56
N ARG A 45 -4.87 -9.24 -2.75
CA ARG A 45 -5.61 -9.25 -4.02
C ARG A 45 -5.89 -10.69 -4.43
N LYS A 46 -7.17 -11.05 -4.47
CA LYS A 46 -7.65 -12.40 -4.78
C LYS A 46 -7.51 -12.78 -6.25
N ASN A 47 -7.30 -11.81 -7.12
CA ASN A 47 -7.22 -11.98 -8.56
C ASN A 47 -5.94 -11.35 -9.13
N ASP A 48 -4.89 -11.25 -8.32
CA ASP A 48 -3.57 -10.75 -8.68
C ASP A 48 -2.51 -11.69 -8.06
N LEU A 49 -1.27 -11.62 -8.55
CA LEU A 49 -0.20 -12.50 -8.06
C LEU A 49 0.45 -11.99 -6.77
N GLU A 50 0.37 -10.68 -6.51
CA GLU A 50 1.01 -10.05 -5.36
C GLU A 50 0.00 -9.30 -4.47
N ASP A 51 0.20 -9.43 -3.15
CA ASP A 51 -0.46 -8.62 -2.13
C ASP A 51 0.28 -7.29 -1.94
N LYS A 52 -0.44 -6.19 -1.65
CA LYS A 52 0.19 -4.88 -1.43
C LYS A 52 0.28 -4.56 0.05
N LEU A 53 1.40 -4.01 0.51
CA LEU A 53 1.52 -3.53 1.89
C LEU A 53 0.99 -2.10 2.03
N VAL A 54 0.53 -1.74 3.22
CA VAL A 54 0.19 -0.36 3.59
C VAL A 54 1.11 0.10 4.71
N VAL A 55 1.84 1.19 4.46
CA VAL A 55 2.80 1.78 5.40
C VAL A 55 2.33 3.16 5.85
N SER A 56 2.48 3.44 7.16
CA SER A 56 2.28 4.76 7.76
C SER A 56 3.61 5.37 8.19
N THR A 57 3.93 6.58 7.73
CA THR A 57 5.23 7.25 7.98
C THR A 57 5.25 8.16 9.22
N LYS A 58 4.11 8.38 9.87
CA LYS A 58 3.94 9.32 11.01
C LYS A 58 3.32 8.68 12.25
N ASP A 59 3.42 7.36 12.36
CA ASP A 59 2.74 6.55 13.39
C ASP A 59 1.23 6.85 13.49
N LYS A 60 0.65 7.37 12.40
CA LYS A 60 -0.78 7.61 12.31
C LYS A 60 -1.47 6.26 12.13
N GLU A 61 -2.44 6.01 12.99
CA GLU A 61 -3.32 4.87 12.87
C GLU A 61 -4.45 5.20 11.87
N TYR A 62 -4.78 4.21 11.04
CA TYR A 62 -5.90 4.28 10.10
C TYR A 62 -6.82 3.09 10.33
N THR A 63 -8.12 3.34 10.32
CA THR A 63 -9.13 2.28 10.27
C THR A 63 -9.11 1.58 8.91
N ILE A 64 -9.68 0.37 8.84
CA ILE A 64 -9.77 -0.35 7.57
C ILE A 64 -10.54 0.47 6.52
N ASP A 65 -11.59 1.18 6.91
CA ASP A 65 -12.40 1.95 5.95
C ASP A 65 -11.67 3.22 5.45
N GLU A 66 -10.88 3.89 6.29
CA GLU A 66 -9.98 4.97 5.83
C GLU A 66 -8.92 4.45 4.85
N ILE A 67 -8.32 3.28 5.13
CA ILE A 67 -7.38 2.65 4.21
C ILE A 67 -8.07 2.35 2.88
N LYS A 68 -9.26 1.75 2.89
CA LYS A 68 -10.03 1.46 1.67
C LYS A 68 -10.27 2.72 0.87
N GLU A 69 -10.72 3.80 1.49
CA GLU A 69 -11.00 5.06 0.80
C GLU A 69 -9.75 5.62 0.11
N LEU A 70 -8.61 5.64 0.83
CA LEU A 70 -7.35 6.17 0.33
C LEU A 70 -6.77 5.35 -0.83
N ILE A 71 -6.95 4.04 -0.85
CA ILE A 71 -6.44 3.15 -1.92
C ILE A 71 -7.49 2.84 -3.00
N ASN A 72 -8.75 3.30 -2.81
CA ASN A 72 -9.87 2.98 -3.71
C ASN A 72 -9.62 3.40 -5.16
N PHE A 73 -8.81 4.44 -5.39
CA PHE A 73 -8.50 4.90 -6.74
C PHE A 73 -7.92 3.79 -7.63
N GLN A 74 -7.18 2.84 -7.02
CA GLN A 74 -6.62 1.67 -7.68
C GLN A 74 -7.36 0.39 -7.31
N GLU A 75 -7.64 0.16 -6.02
CA GLU A 75 -8.20 -1.12 -5.57
C GLU A 75 -9.64 -1.38 -6.03
N LYS A 76 -10.38 -0.36 -6.50
CA LYS A 76 -11.70 -0.53 -7.13
C LYS A 76 -11.68 -1.44 -8.37
N TYR A 77 -10.51 -1.70 -8.95
CA TYR A 77 -10.33 -2.59 -10.11
C TYR A 77 -9.99 -4.03 -9.73
N PHE A 78 -9.80 -4.33 -8.44
CA PHE A 78 -9.42 -5.66 -7.95
C PHE A 78 -10.46 -6.24 -7.00
N LYS A 79 -10.44 -7.56 -6.83
CA LYS A 79 -11.11 -8.23 -5.72
C LYS A 79 -10.09 -8.38 -4.61
N TYR A 80 -10.29 -7.69 -3.50
CA TYR A 80 -9.29 -7.67 -2.43
C TYR A 80 -9.92 -7.79 -1.04
N LYS A 81 -9.06 -8.10 -0.06
CA LYS A 81 -9.39 -8.05 1.37
C LYS A 81 -8.24 -7.39 2.13
N ILE A 82 -8.58 -6.59 3.14
CA ILE A 82 -7.60 -5.95 4.00
C ILE A 82 -7.46 -6.73 5.31
N TYR A 83 -6.22 -6.94 5.75
CA TYR A 83 -5.85 -7.45 7.07
C TYR A 83 -5.04 -6.38 7.81
N LYS A 84 -5.36 -6.15 9.09
CA LYS A 84 -4.69 -5.20 9.97
C LYS A 84 -4.26 -5.92 11.25
#